data_AF-A0A484NH80-F1
#
_entry.id   AF-A0A484NH80-F1
#
_cell.length_a   1.000
_cell.length_b   1.000
_cell.length_c   1.000
_cell.angle_alpha   90.00
_cell.angle_beta   90.00
_cell.angle_gamma   90.00
#
_symmetry.space_group_name_H-M   'P 1'
#
loop_
_entity.id
_entity.type
_entity.pdbx_description
1 polymer ?
#
loop_
_entity_poly.entity_id
_entity_poly.type
_entity_poly.pdbx_seq_one_letter_code
_entity_poly.pdbx_strand_id
1 'polypeptide(L)'
;MANNNTNNLALRSILDKDKLNGTNFVDWQRNLCIVLRMDEKEYVLEKPIPPAPPANAPKAVKDAYEKHVKDDNQDLGDASYALGIRIYRDRSRKLLGLSQSTYIDKVLARFSMSESKRGSLPMAQGTSLSKTQSASTPEEVERMRNVSYASAIGSIMYAM
;
A
#
# COMPACT_ATOMS: atom_id res chain seq x y z
N MET A 1 12.26 -21.28 -27.22
CA MET A 1 11.10 -20.55 -26.65
C MET A 1 11.20 -20.47 -25.12
N ALA A 2 12.29 -19.92 -24.57
CA ALA A 2 12.51 -19.83 -23.10
C ALA A 2 12.72 -18.39 -22.59
N ASN A 3 12.76 -17.39 -23.48
CA ASN A 3 13.22 -16.03 -23.13
C ASN A 3 12.13 -15.16 -22.48
N ASN A 4 10.84 -15.37 -22.80
CA ASN A 4 9.76 -14.54 -22.28
C ASN A 4 9.47 -14.75 -20.79
N ASN A 5 9.67 -15.97 -20.28
CA ASN A 5 9.35 -16.28 -18.88
C ASN A 5 10.43 -15.74 -17.92
N THR A 6 11.71 -15.81 -18.32
CA THR A 6 12.85 -15.29 -17.55
C THR A 6 12.85 -13.77 -17.49
N ASN A 7 12.51 -13.10 -18.60
CA ASN A 7 12.37 -11.64 -18.64
C ASN A 7 11.22 -11.16 -17.74
N ASN A 8 10.12 -11.91 -17.69
CA ASN A 8 9.01 -11.61 -16.79
C ASN A 8 9.38 -11.75 -15.31
N LEU A 9 10.12 -12.80 -14.95
CA LEU A 9 10.62 -12.99 -13.60
C LEU A 9 11.59 -11.87 -13.19
N ALA A 10 12.47 -11.44 -14.11
CA ALA A 10 13.45 -10.38 -13.89
C ALA A 10 12.78 -9.00 -13.69
N LEU A 11 11.70 -8.71 -14.41
CA LEU A 11 10.95 -7.46 -14.29
C LEU A 11 10.09 -7.43 -13.02
N ARG A 12 9.51 -8.56 -12.62
CA ARG A 12 8.86 -8.68 -11.30
C ARG A 12 9.86 -8.42 -10.16
N SER A 13 11.11 -8.87 -10.31
CA SER A 13 12.17 -8.54 -9.37
C SER A 13 12.50 -7.03 -9.31
N ILE A 14 12.19 -6.23 -10.34
CA ILE A 14 12.35 -4.76 -10.28
C ILE A 14 11.37 -4.15 -9.27
N LEU A 15 10.14 -4.66 -9.20
CA LEU A 15 9.18 -4.24 -8.18
C LEU A 15 9.61 -4.62 -6.76
N ASP A 16 10.38 -5.70 -6.61
CA ASP A 16 10.96 -6.12 -5.33
C ASP A 16 12.22 -5.32 -4.94
N LYS A 17 13.00 -4.86 -5.92
CA LYS A 17 14.22 -4.07 -5.73
C LYS A 17 13.92 -2.60 -5.44
N ASP A 18 13.07 -1.98 -6.25
CA ASP A 18 12.67 -0.58 -6.11
C ASP A 18 11.35 -0.49 -5.34
N LYS A 19 11.40 -0.91 -4.07
CA LYS A 19 10.23 -0.84 -3.19
C LYS A 19 9.73 0.58 -3.09
N LEU A 20 8.40 0.74 -3.06
CA LEU A 20 7.81 2.05 -2.83
C LEU A 20 8.36 2.64 -1.52
N ASN A 21 9.00 3.79 -1.63
CA ASN A 21 9.34 4.69 -0.56
C ASN A 21 8.57 5.99 -0.80
N GLY A 22 8.36 6.80 0.24
CA GLY A 22 7.55 8.03 0.12
C GLY A 22 7.99 9.00 -1.00
N THR A 23 9.18 8.82 -1.56
CA THR A 23 9.74 9.70 -2.61
C THR A 23 9.74 9.13 -4.04
N ASN A 24 9.50 7.83 -4.24
CA ASN A 24 9.69 7.17 -5.55
C ASN A 24 8.39 6.72 -6.25
N PHE A 25 7.24 7.28 -5.86
CA PHE A 25 5.93 6.84 -6.38
C PHE A 25 5.82 6.87 -7.91
N VAL A 26 6.32 7.93 -8.56
CA VAL A 26 6.26 8.07 -10.02
C VAL A 26 7.07 6.96 -10.70
N ASP A 27 8.26 6.67 -10.19
CA ASP A 27 9.14 5.64 -10.74
C ASP A 27 8.58 4.23 -10.48
N TRP A 28 8.06 3.99 -9.27
CA TRP A 28 7.42 2.73 -8.92
C TRP A 28 6.17 2.47 -9.77
N GLN A 29 5.30 3.47 -9.95
CA GLN A 29 4.11 3.36 -10.78
C GLN A 29 4.50 3.11 -12.24
N ARG A 30 5.53 3.79 -12.74
CA ARG A 30 6.07 3.56 -14.08
C ARG A 30 6.57 2.12 -14.24
N ASN A 31 7.31 1.60 -13.27
CA ASN A 31 7.80 0.22 -13.27
C ASN A 31 6.66 -0.79 -13.25
N LEU A 32 5.62 -0.56 -12.45
CA LEU A 32 4.42 -1.40 -12.43
C LEU A 32 3.70 -1.41 -13.79
N CYS A 33 3.52 -0.25 -14.40
CA CYS A 33 2.91 -0.16 -15.72
C CYS A 33 3.75 -0.85 -16.79
N ILE A 34 5.09 -0.75 -16.75
CA ILE A 34 5.99 -1.45 -17.67
C ILE A 34 5.84 -2.97 -17.54
N VAL A 35 5.85 -3.48 -16.30
CA VAL A 35 5.69 -4.91 -16.02
C VAL A 35 4.37 -5.42 -16.59
N LEU A 36 3.26 -4.71 -16.32
CA LEU A 36 1.93 -5.11 -16.79
C LEU A 36 1.75 -4.99 -18.31
N ARG A 37 2.39 -4.00 -18.95
CA ARG A 37 2.37 -3.84 -20.40
C ARG A 37 3.17 -4.96 -21.10
N MET A 38 4.32 -5.34 -20.56
CA MET A 38 5.14 -6.43 -21.11
C MET A 38 4.46 -7.79 -20.99
N ASP A 39 3.60 -7.95 -19.98
CA ASP A 39 2.80 -9.16 -19.78
C ASP A 39 1.51 -9.19 -20.60
N GLU A 40 1.25 -8.19 -21.45
CA GLU A 40 -0.03 -7.96 -22.14
C GLU A 40 -1.23 -7.93 -21.17
N LYS A 41 -1.00 -7.51 -19.92
CA LYS A 41 -2.00 -7.44 -18.84
C LYS A 41 -2.35 -6.01 -18.45
N GLU A 42 -1.95 -5.01 -19.23
CA GLU A 42 -2.37 -3.61 -19.03
C GLU A 42 -3.90 -3.47 -19.03
N TYR A 43 -4.60 -4.34 -19.78
CA TYR A 43 -6.06 -4.41 -19.76
C TYR A 43 -6.65 -4.73 -18.38
N VAL A 44 -5.89 -5.39 -17.51
CA VAL A 44 -6.28 -5.68 -16.12
C VAL A 44 -6.34 -4.40 -15.29
N LEU A 45 -5.69 -3.31 -15.70
CA LEU A 45 -5.85 -2.01 -15.04
C LEU A 45 -6.99 -1.18 -15.64
N GLU A 46 -7.20 -1.28 -16.95
CA GLU A 46 -8.10 -0.39 -17.67
C GLU A 46 -9.53 -0.90 -17.82
N LYS A 47 -9.72 -2.23 -17.91
CA LYS A 47 -11.02 -2.82 -18.21
C LYS A 47 -11.74 -3.21 -16.91
N PRO A 48 -13.07 -2.97 -16.83
CA PRO A 48 -13.89 -3.50 -15.76
C PRO A 48 -13.85 -5.03 -15.79
N ILE A 49 -13.89 -5.67 -14.62
CA ILE A 49 -14.00 -7.14 -14.53
C ILE A 49 -15.29 -7.53 -15.26
N PRO A 50 -15.23 -8.47 -16.23
CA PRO A 50 -16.42 -8.91 -16.93
C PRO A 50 -17.45 -9.47 -15.93
N PRO A 51 -18.76 -9.20 -16.10
CA PRO A 51 -19.78 -9.80 -15.24
C PRO A 51 -19.73 -11.33 -15.37
N ALA A 52 -20.00 -12.02 -14.25
CA ALA A 52 -19.96 -13.47 -14.21
C ALA A 52 -20.83 -14.07 -15.33
N PRO A 53 -20.26 -14.92 -16.21
CA PRO A 53 -21.00 -15.45 -17.34
C PRO A 53 -22.16 -16.34 -16.86
N PRO A 54 -23.36 -16.24 -17.46
CA PRO A 54 -24.47 -17.12 -17.14
C PRO A 54 -24.14 -18.58 -17.48
N ALA A 55 -24.82 -19.53 -16.85
CA ALA A 55 -24.50 -20.97 -16.97
C ALA A 55 -24.50 -21.48 -18.43
N ASN A 56 -25.29 -20.85 -19.29
CA ASN A 56 -25.45 -21.14 -20.72
C ASN A 56 -24.50 -20.33 -21.65
N ALA A 57 -23.57 -19.54 -21.11
CA ALA A 57 -22.67 -18.72 -21.92
C ALA A 57 -21.75 -19.57 -22.81
N PRO A 58 -21.38 -19.07 -24.00
CA PRO A 58 -20.39 -19.72 -24.88
C PRO A 58 -19.07 -19.94 -24.15
N LYS A 59 -18.39 -21.05 -24.46
CA LYS A 59 -17.13 -21.44 -23.82
C LYS A 59 -16.07 -20.33 -23.89
N ALA A 60 -15.99 -19.62 -25.01
CA ALA A 60 -15.09 -18.48 -25.18
C ALA A 60 -15.33 -17.32 -24.17
N VAL A 61 -16.57 -17.10 -23.74
CA VAL A 61 -16.90 -16.06 -22.74
C VAL A 61 -16.48 -16.52 -21.33
N LYS A 62 -16.66 -17.81 -21.04
CA LYS A 62 -16.18 -18.43 -19.79
C LYS A 62 -14.65 -18.42 -19.71
N ASP A 63 -13.98 -18.82 -20.79
CA ASP A 63 -12.52 -18.83 -20.89
C ASP A 63 -11.93 -17.41 -20.77
N ALA A 64 -12.58 -16.40 -21.38
CA ALA A 64 -12.15 -15.00 -21.24
C ALA A 64 -12.36 -14.46 -19.82
N TYR A 65 -13.47 -14.80 -19.16
CA TYR A 65 -13.72 -14.45 -17.76
C TYR A 65 -12.70 -15.13 -16.82
N GLU A 66 -12.49 -16.43 -16.96
CA GLU A 66 -11.52 -17.18 -16.15
C GLU A 66 -10.08 -16.67 -16.35
N LYS A 67 -9.70 -16.36 -17.60
CA LYS A 67 -8.40 -15.73 -17.89
C LYS A 67 -8.27 -14.36 -17.22
N HIS A 68 -9.31 -13.52 -17.30
CA HIS A 68 -9.29 -12.21 -16.66
C HIS A 68 -9.21 -12.32 -15.14
N VAL A 69 -9.97 -13.24 -14.52
CA VAL A 69 -9.94 -13.49 -13.07
C VAL A 69 -8.60 -14.06 -12.63
N LYS A 70 -7.98 -14.93 -13.43
CA LYS A 70 -6.66 -15.49 -13.15
C LYS A 70 -5.56 -14.43 -13.25
N ASP A 71 -5.52 -13.66 -14.34
CA ASP A 71 -4.56 -12.57 -14.53
C ASP A 71 -4.75 -11.48 -13.44
N ASP A 72 -5.99 -11.20 -13.03
CA ASP A 72 -6.28 -10.28 -11.93
C ASP A 72 -5.83 -10.84 -10.58
N ASN A 73 -6.17 -12.08 -10.21
CA ASN A 73 -5.77 -12.66 -8.93
C ASN A 73 -4.27 -12.94 -8.82
N GLN A 74 -3.63 -13.36 -9.92
CA GLN A 74 -2.22 -13.75 -9.93
C GLN A 74 -1.28 -12.56 -9.88
N ASP A 75 -1.65 -11.44 -10.49
CA ASP A 75 -0.81 -10.25 -10.53
C ASP A 75 -1.25 -9.17 -9.52
N LEU A 76 -2.52 -9.18 -9.11
CA LEU A 76 -3.19 -7.94 -8.78
C LEU A 76 -4.49 -8.07 -7.94
N GLY A 77 -4.85 -9.18 -7.27
CA GLY A 77 -6.23 -9.44 -6.75
C GLY A 77 -6.97 -8.31 -5.96
N ASP A 78 -8.29 -8.45 -5.76
CA ASP A 78 -9.30 -7.42 -5.34
C ASP A 78 -8.88 -6.34 -4.33
N ALA A 79 -8.01 -6.66 -3.36
CA ALA A 79 -7.23 -5.69 -2.60
C ALA A 79 -5.86 -6.30 -2.34
N SER A 80 -4.91 -6.05 -3.25
CA SER A 80 -3.59 -6.62 -3.19
C SER A 80 -2.70 -5.77 -2.30
N TYR A 81 -2.08 -6.40 -1.31
CA TYR A 81 -0.96 -5.79 -0.60
C TYR A 81 0.29 -5.96 -1.43
N ALA A 82 0.77 -4.88 -2.04
CA ALA A 82 2.13 -4.86 -2.57
C ALA A 82 3.02 -4.29 -1.47
N LEU A 83 3.99 -5.08 -1.00
CA LEU A 83 5.01 -4.61 -0.06
C LEU A 83 4.45 -4.05 1.27
N GLY A 84 3.27 -4.50 1.69
CA GLY A 84 2.60 -4.03 2.92
C GLY A 84 1.74 -2.76 2.74
N ILE A 85 1.64 -2.23 1.52
CA ILE A 85 0.76 -1.13 1.14
C ILE A 85 -0.45 -1.72 0.42
N ARG A 86 -1.64 -1.35 0.88
CA ARG A 86 -2.89 -1.80 0.26
C ARG A 86 -3.13 -1.00 -1.01
N ILE A 87 -3.27 -1.68 -2.13
CA ILE A 87 -3.61 -1.05 -3.41
C ILE A 87 -5.13 -1.14 -3.60
N TYR A 88 -5.77 0.01 -3.81
CA TYR A 88 -7.15 0.12 -4.25
C TYR A 88 -7.18 0.41 -5.75
N ARG A 89 -8.16 -0.13 -6.47
CA ARG A 89 -8.34 0.16 -7.90
C ARG A 89 -9.72 0.71 -8.17
N ASP A 90 -9.77 1.79 -8.90
CA ASP A 90 -10.99 2.31 -9.51
C ASP A 90 -10.89 2.16 -11.03
N ARG A 91 -11.47 1.07 -11.54
CA ARG A 91 -11.47 0.73 -12.97
C ARG A 91 -12.33 1.70 -13.78
N SER A 92 -13.37 2.25 -13.17
CA SER A 92 -14.27 3.20 -13.85
C SER A 92 -13.57 4.52 -14.17
N ARG A 93 -12.65 4.93 -13.28
CA ARG A 93 -11.83 6.13 -13.43
C ARG A 93 -10.41 5.84 -13.91
N LYS A 94 -10.07 4.57 -14.15
CA LYS A 94 -8.70 4.09 -14.44
C LYS A 94 -7.68 4.61 -13.43
N LEU A 95 -8.05 4.65 -12.15
CA LEU A 95 -7.21 5.15 -11.06
C LEU A 95 -6.72 4.00 -10.18
N LEU A 96 -5.47 4.08 -9.76
CA LEU A 96 -4.89 3.27 -8.70
C LEU A 96 -4.78 4.15 -7.45
N GLY A 97 -5.43 3.74 -6.38
CA GLY A 97 -5.24 4.29 -5.04
C GLY A 97 -4.23 3.44 -4.27
N LEU A 98 -3.37 4.08 -3.49
CA LEU A 98 -2.52 3.40 -2.51
C LEU A 98 -3.00 3.76 -1.11
N SER A 99 -2.87 2.82 -0.19
CA SER A 99 -3.25 3.00 1.20
C SER A 99 -2.24 2.37 2.13
N GLN A 100 -1.60 3.25 2.90
CA GLN A 100 -0.71 2.88 3.99
C GLN A 100 -1.46 2.69 5.31
N SER A 101 -2.79 2.56 5.30
CA SER A 101 -3.59 2.48 6.54
C SER A 101 -3.10 1.36 7.45
N THR A 102 -2.81 0.18 6.89
CA THR A 102 -2.29 -0.96 7.66
C THR A 102 -0.87 -0.73 8.19
N TYR A 103 -0.04 0.07 7.53
CA TYR A 103 1.26 0.48 8.07
C TYR A 103 1.08 1.44 9.25
N ILE A 104 0.20 2.42 9.10
CA ILE A 104 -0.14 3.36 10.17
C ILE A 104 -0.71 2.60 11.38
N ASP A 105 -1.63 1.66 11.17
CA ASP A 105 -2.20 0.83 12.25
C ASP A 105 -1.11 0.04 12.99
N LYS A 106 -0.13 -0.52 12.25
CA LYS A 106 1.02 -1.23 12.85
C LYS A 106 1.92 -0.29 13.65
N VAL A 107 2.17 0.92 13.16
CA VAL A 107 2.96 1.93 13.89
C VAL A 107 2.23 2.35 15.16
N LEU A 108 0.94 2.65 15.07
CA LEU A 108 0.12 3.00 16.24
C LEU A 108 0.11 1.86 17.27
N ALA A 109 -0.08 0.61 16.85
CA ALA A 109 -0.02 -0.54 17.75
C ALA A 109 1.35 -0.71 18.41
N ARG A 110 2.45 -0.53 17.65
CA ARG A 110 3.82 -0.67 18.16
C ARG A 110 4.15 0.33 19.26
N PHE A 111 3.61 1.55 19.17
CA PHE A 111 3.86 2.61 20.15
C PHE A 111 2.72 2.77 21.17
N SER A 112 1.82 1.78 21.28
CA SER A 112 0.67 1.80 22.18
C SER A 112 -0.24 3.02 21.99
N MET A 113 -0.38 3.47 20.73
CA MET A 113 -1.13 4.65 20.29
C MET A 113 -2.39 4.30 19.51
N SER A 114 -2.85 3.03 19.53
CA SER A 114 -4.04 2.56 18.78
C SER A 114 -5.31 3.35 19.07
N GLU A 115 -5.48 3.80 20.31
CA GLU A 115 -6.66 4.56 20.78
C GLU A 115 -6.51 6.08 20.59
N SER A 116 -5.51 6.53 19.84
CA SER A 116 -5.29 7.96 19.61
C SER A 116 -6.40 8.57 18.76
N LYS A 117 -6.95 9.70 19.19
CA LYS A 117 -8.04 10.38 18.48
C LYS A 117 -7.56 10.95 17.14
N ARG A 118 -8.37 10.74 16.10
CA ARG A 118 -8.17 11.31 14.75
C ARG A 118 -8.57 12.80 14.77
N GLY A 119 -7.78 13.67 15.41
CA GLY A 119 -8.05 15.12 15.40
C GLY A 119 -7.41 15.95 16.52
N SER A 120 -7.15 17.20 16.15
CA SER A 120 -6.40 18.27 16.85
C SER A 120 -4.92 17.99 17.06
N LEU A 121 -4.07 18.89 16.53
CA LEU A 121 -2.66 18.95 16.91
C LEU A 121 -2.58 19.02 18.44
N PRO A 122 -1.76 18.20 19.10
CA PRO A 122 -1.67 18.18 20.56
C PRO A 122 -1.17 19.52 21.12
N MET A 123 -0.58 20.38 20.28
CA MET A 123 -0.16 21.74 20.60
C MET A 123 -0.34 22.67 19.41
N ALA A 124 -0.57 23.95 19.70
CA ALA A 124 -0.52 25.00 18.70
C ALA A 124 0.90 25.17 18.15
N GLN A 125 1.02 25.51 16.86
CA GLN A 125 2.31 25.87 16.27
C GLN A 125 2.92 27.07 17.02
N GLY A 126 4.22 27.03 17.31
CA GLY A 126 4.91 28.08 18.06
C GLY A 126 4.81 27.98 19.59
N THR A 127 4.21 26.90 20.13
CA THR A 127 4.21 26.66 21.59
C THR A 127 5.65 26.44 22.07
N SER A 128 6.17 27.34 22.91
CA SER A 128 7.47 27.17 23.55
C SER A 128 7.35 26.22 24.75
N LEU A 129 8.11 25.13 24.73
CA LEU A 129 8.17 24.18 25.83
C LEU A 129 9.23 24.58 26.86
N SER A 130 8.89 24.46 28.14
CA SER A 130 9.82 24.74 29.25
C SER A 130 10.10 23.48 30.07
N LYS A 131 11.18 23.50 30.86
CA LYS A 131 11.59 22.37 31.70
C LYS A 131 10.56 22.02 32.79
N THR A 132 9.63 22.91 33.13
CA THR A 132 8.56 22.62 34.09
C THR A 132 7.47 21.72 33.50
N GLN A 133 7.45 21.51 32.18
CA GLN A 133 6.51 20.64 31.47
C GLN A 133 7.07 19.23 31.23
N SER A 134 8.29 18.94 31.69
CA SER A 134 8.83 17.58 31.64
C SER A 134 8.17 16.69 32.70
N ALA A 135 8.14 15.38 32.45
CA ALA A 135 7.73 14.37 33.43
C ALA A 135 8.40 14.64 34.78
N SER A 136 7.58 14.90 35.80
CA SER A 136 8.05 15.26 37.14
C SER A 136 7.87 14.12 38.12
N THR A 137 6.97 13.19 37.80
CA THR A 137 6.72 11.98 38.61
C THR A 137 7.50 10.78 38.08
N PRO A 138 8.01 9.88 38.95
CA PRO A 138 8.66 8.64 38.53
C PRO A 138 7.80 7.81 37.57
N GLU A 139 6.48 7.80 37.78
CA GLU A 139 5.51 7.08 36.95
C GLU A 139 5.40 7.70 35.54
N GLU A 140 5.44 9.03 35.41
CA GLU A 140 5.48 9.69 34.10
C GLU A 140 6.77 9.39 33.35
N VAL A 141 7.91 9.42 34.06
CA VAL A 141 9.23 9.13 33.47
C VAL A 141 9.27 7.69 32.96
N GLU A 142 8.74 6.73 33.72
CA GLU A 142 8.66 5.32 33.30
C GLU A 142 7.73 5.14 32.08
N ARG A 143 6.57 5.81 32.06
CA ARG A 143 5.67 5.79 30.90
C ARG A 143 6.33 6.39 29.64
N MET A 144 6.98 7.54 29.77
CA MET A 144 7.66 8.21 28.65
C MET A 144 8.90 7.43 28.18
N ARG A 145 9.59 6.72 29.08
CA ARG A 145 10.69 5.82 28.72
C ARG A 145 10.23 4.66 27.83
N ASN A 146 9.01 4.16 28.07
CA ASN A 146 8.44 3.04 27.33
C ASN A 146 7.77 3.45 26.00
N VAL A 147 7.49 4.73 25.79
CA VAL A 147 6.89 5.25 24.56
C VAL A 147 7.85 6.22 23.89
N SER A 148 8.66 5.71 22.96
CA SER A 148 9.58 6.53 22.15
C SER A 148 8.80 7.43 21.17
N TYR A 149 8.22 8.52 21.67
CA TYR A 149 7.40 9.45 20.89
C TYR A 149 8.13 9.97 19.64
N ALA A 150 9.42 10.29 19.77
CA ALA A 150 10.25 10.69 18.63
C ALA A 150 10.35 9.59 17.55
N SER A 151 10.45 8.32 17.96
CA SER A 151 10.45 7.18 17.04
C SER A 151 9.07 6.95 16.42
N ALA A 152 7.98 7.18 17.16
CA ALA A 152 6.62 7.11 16.64
C ALA A 152 6.39 8.16 15.56
N ILE A 153 6.76 9.42 15.82
CA ILE A 153 6.68 10.53 14.86
C ILE A 153 7.56 10.25 13.62
N GLY A 154 8.81 9.80 13.82
CA GLY A 154 9.68 9.43 12.70
C GLY A 154 9.12 8.30 11.85
N SER A 155 8.45 7.32 12.47
CA SER A 155 7.78 6.23 11.74
C SER A 155 6.55 6.73 10.97
N ILE A 156 5.77 7.65 11.54
CA ILE A 156 4.60 8.25 10.89
C ILE A 156 5.01 9.16 9.73
N MET A 157 6.13 9.88 9.84
CA MET A 157 6.66 10.69 8.74
C MET A 157 6.95 9.87 7.49
N TYR A 158 7.24 8.58 7.62
CA TYR A 158 7.43 7.68 6.48
C TYR A 158 6.12 7.30 5.78
N ALA A 159 4.98 7.48 6.45
CA ALA A 159 3.66 7.20 5.91
C ALA A 159 3.06 8.35 5.09
N MET A 160 3.65 9.55 5.15
CA MET A 160 3.22 10.76 4.45
C MET A 160 3.78 10.86 3.03
#